data_AF-A0A1V5E621-F1
#
_entry.id   AF-A0A1V5E621-F1
#
_cell.length_a   1.000
_cell.length_b   1.000
_cell.length_c   1.000
_cell.angle_alpha   90.00
_cell.angle_beta   90.00
_cell.angle_gamma   90.00
#
_symmetry.space_group_name_H-M   'P 1'
#
loop_
_entity.id
_entity.type
_entity.pdbx_description
1 polymer ?
#
loop_
_entity_poly.entity_id
_entity_poly.type
_entity_poly.pdbx_seq_one_letter_code
_entity_poly.pdbx_strand_id
1 'polypeptide(L)'
;MVGLLAVSEIFIEAEEPFKEYKGSVGYKSMRDEMPPFSLFKSQWANLIRSPIIGTVVGALPGAGATIAAFLAYGTTARLSKNPEKFGKGAIDGLMSSECANNASTGGSMTILLSLGLPGSNTTAMMIAAFMIHGMQPGPLLMTTRPDIIYGIFVAMLLSNLFLLVLTAFVGIRMFLELNRLPYSIFSAVIMILCVVGAFGLANSTDDLYLMFVFGVVGYVMMKFDIPVAPAILALVLGDMAELALRRSLLLSMGDPTILISRPISIILLLGAVISIVYPLIKKPKILQGA
;
A
#
# COMPACT_ATOMS: atom_id res chain seq x y z
N MET A 1 12.62 -1.68 0.10
CA MET A 1 11.42 -1.93 -0.74
C MET A 1 11.64 -1.53 -2.19
N VAL A 2 12.04 -0.27 -2.47
CA VAL A 2 12.28 0.23 -3.84
C VAL A 2 13.29 -0.65 -4.60
N GLY A 3 14.41 -1.01 -3.97
CA GLY A 3 15.38 -1.95 -4.53
C GLY A 3 14.75 -3.30 -4.90
N LEU A 4 14.22 -3.99 -3.88
CA LEU A 4 13.68 -5.36 -4.02
C LEU A 4 12.47 -5.51 -4.95
N LEU A 5 11.78 -4.42 -5.33
CA LEU A 5 10.64 -4.47 -6.24
C LEU A 5 10.93 -3.74 -7.56
N ALA A 6 11.16 -2.43 -7.49
CA ALA A 6 11.23 -1.59 -8.69
C ALA A 6 12.55 -1.80 -9.45
N VAL A 7 13.68 -1.81 -8.75
CA VAL A 7 15.01 -1.99 -9.38
C VAL A 7 15.16 -3.41 -9.92
N SER A 8 14.71 -4.41 -9.17
CA SER A 8 14.74 -5.81 -9.58
C SER A 8 13.87 -6.09 -10.80
N GLU A 9 12.68 -5.49 -10.91
CA GLU A 9 11.81 -5.64 -12.09
C GLU A 9 12.49 -5.08 -13.35
N ILE A 10 13.15 -3.93 -13.21
CA ILE A 10 13.92 -3.31 -14.30
C ILE A 10 15.08 -4.22 -14.74
N PHE A 11 15.74 -4.91 -13.81
CA PHE A 11 16.82 -5.85 -14.14
C PHE A 11 16.34 -7.09 -14.89
N ILE A 12 15.15 -7.62 -14.56
CA ILE A 12 14.55 -8.74 -15.30
C ILE A 12 14.18 -8.31 -16.70
N GLU A 13 13.52 -7.15 -16.83
CA GLU A 13 13.10 -6.64 -18.13
C GLU A 13 14.31 -6.37 -19.03
N ALA A 14 15.44 -5.92 -18.47
CA ALA A 14 16.68 -5.73 -19.21
C ALA A 14 17.26 -7.05 -19.78
N GLU A 15 16.85 -8.21 -19.27
CA GLU A 15 17.24 -9.54 -19.76
C GLU A 15 16.31 -10.03 -20.90
N GLU A 16 15.06 -9.55 -20.96
CA GLU A 16 14.19 -9.86 -22.11
C GLU A 16 14.68 -9.11 -23.35
N PRO A 17 14.81 -9.77 -24.51
CA PRO A 17 15.12 -9.07 -25.75
C PRO A 17 14.02 -8.05 -25.99
N PHE A 18 14.38 -6.76 -26.10
CA PHE A 18 13.46 -5.65 -26.34
C PHE A 18 12.40 -6.08 -27.35
N LYS A 19 11.23 -6.50 -26.87
CA LYS A 19 10.11 -6.82 -27.74
C LYS A 19 9.69 -5.48 -28.28
N GLU A 20 10.04 -5.23 -29.53
CA GLU A 20 9.60 -4.08 -30.28
C GLU A 20 8.09 -3.96 -30.07
N TYR A 21 7.65 -2.90 -29.41
CA TYR A 21 6.26 -2.74 -28.99
C TYR A 21 5.38 -2.61 -30.24
N LYS A 22 4.88 -3.75 -30.73
CA LYS A 22 3.95 -3.84 -31.85
C LYS A 22 2.54 -3.57 -31.34
N GLY A 23 2.17 -2.30 -31.24
CA GLY A 23 0.75 -1.95 -31.14
C GLY A 23 0.49 -0.65 -30.43
N SER A 24 0.32 0.42 -31.21
CA SER A 24 -0.40 1.62 -30.79
C SER A 24 -1.75 1.21 -30.20
N VAL A 25 -1.91 1.32 -28.88
CA VAL A 25 -3.26 1.37 -28.29
C VAL A 25 -3.86 2.69 -28.79
N GLY A 26 -4.59 2.58 -29.91
CA GLY A 26 -5.29 3.68 -30.51
C GLY A 26 -6.38 4.15 -29.55
N TYR A 27 -6.28 5.39 -29.12
CA TYR A 27 -7.33 6.04 -28.33
C TYR A 27 -8.57 6.09 -29.22
N LYS A 28 -9.58 5.28 -28.92
CA LYS A 28 -10.80 5.21 -29.72
C LYS A 28 -11.77 6.33 -29.32
N SER A 29 -11.94 6.58 -28.01
CA SER A 29 -12.86 7.59 -27.47
C SER A 29 -12.87 7.57 -25.93
N MET A 30 -13.06 8.73 -25.30
CA MET A 30 -13.21 8.90 -23.85
C MET A 30 -14.36 8.06 -23.26
N ARG A 31 -15.43 7.85 -24.03
CA ARG A 31 -16.59 7.04 -23.60
C ARG A 31 -16.29 5.55 -23.62
N ASP A 32 -15.41 5.10 -24.51
CA ASP A 32 -15.09 3.68 -24.67
C ASP A 32 -14.05 3.21 -23.64
N GLU A 33 -13.26 4.14 -23.10
CA GLU A 33 -12.21 3.87 -22.13
C GLU A 33 -12.63 4.09 -20.67
N MET A 34 -13.78 4.74 -20.45
CA MET A 34 -14.37 4.80 -19.11
C MET A 34 -14.91 3.41 -18.71
N PRO A 35 -14.63 2.96 -17.46
CA PRO A 35 -15.12 1.67 -17.00
C PRO A 35 -16.66 1.66 -17.00
N PRO A 36 -17.30 0.61 -17.54
CA PRO A 36 -18.75 0.56 -17.61
C PRO A 36 -19.34 0.46 -16.20
N PHE A 37 -20.47 1.13 -15.96
CA PHE A 37 -21.16 1.09 -14.66
C PHE A 37 -21.54 -0.34 -14.22
N SER A 38 -21.67 -1.28 -15.15
CA SER A 38 -21.89 -2.70 -14.86
C SER A 38 -20.73 -3.34 -14.07
N LEU A 39 -19.50 -2.85 -14.23
CA LEU A 39 -18.32 -3.30 -13.49
C LEU A 39 -18.44 -2.98 -12.00
N PHE A 40 -18.98 -1.80 -11.65
CA PHE A 40 -19.20 -1.44 -10.25
C PHE A 40 -20.24 -2.34 -9.61
N LYS A 41 -21.28 -2.72 -10.35
CA LYS A 41 -22.31 -3.64 -9.87
C LYS A 41 -21.77 -5.05 -9.66
N SER A 42 -20.87 -5.54 -10.52
CA SER A 42 -20.26 -6.86 -10.33
C SER A 42 -19.25 -6.89 -9.17
N GLN A 43 -18.64 -5.74 -8.86
CA GLN A 43 -17.62 -5.61 -7.81
C GLN A 43 -18.11 -5.04 -6.49
N TRP A 44 -19.43 -4.96 -6.27
CA TRP A 44 -20.02 -4.30 -5.09
C TRP A 44 -19.44 -4.81 -3.75
N ALA A 45 -19.19 -6.12 -3.64
CA ALA A 45 -18.60 -6.71 -2.43
C ALA A 45 -17.17 -6.21 -2.18
N ASN A 46 -16.36 -6.06 -3.23
CA ASN A 46 -14.99 -5.55 -3.14
C ASN A 46 -14.99 -4.03 -2.88
N LEU A 47 -15.95 -3.29 -3.43
CA LEU A 47 -16.14 -1.85 -3.20
C LEU A 47 -16.51 -1.51 -1.76
N ILE A 48 -17.14 -2.42 -1.03
CA ILE A 48 -17.46 -2.23 0.40
C ILE A 48 -16.35 -2.77 1.28
N ARG A 49 -15.88 -4.01 1.02
CA ARG A 49 -14.88 -4.66 1.87
C ARG A 49 -13.54 -3.94 1.86
N SER A 50 -13.06 -3.55 0.67
CA SER A 50 -11.68 -3.05 0.54
C SER A 50 -11.47 -1.70 1.22
N PRO A 51 -12.40 -0.73 1.13
CA PRO A 51 -12.32 0.48 1.94
C PRO A 51 -12.38 0.23 3.44
N ILE A 52 -13.17 -0.74 3.91
CA ILE A 52 -13.21 -1.10 5.34
C ILE A 52 -11.84 -1.61 5.79
N ILE A 53 -11.24 -2.53 5.02
CA ILE A 53 -9.87 -3.01 5.27
C ILE A 53 -8.90 -1.82 5.27
N GLY A 54 -9.01 -0.94 4.27
CA GLY A 54 -8.19 0.26 4.15
C GLY A 54 -8.26 1.16 5.38
N THR A 55 -9.45 1.57 5.78
CA THR A 55 -9.67 2.44 6.95
C THR A 55 -9.20 1.79 8.25
N VAL A 56 -9.48 0.50 8.46
CA VAL A 56 -9.05 -0.22 9.68
C VAL A 56 -7.54 -0.33 9.73
N VAL A 57 -6.89 -0.71 8.62
CA VAL A 57 -5.42 -0.80 8.56
C VAL A 57 -4.79 0.58 8.68
N GLY A 58 -5.34 1.60 8.04
CA GLY A 58 -4.88 2.98 8.19
C GLY A 58 -5.00 3.49 9.63
N ALA A 59 -6.00 3.00 10.37
CA ALA A 59 -6.15 3.29 11.79
C ALA A 59 -5.15 2.53 12.70
N LEU A 60 -4.30 1.66 12.14
CA LEU A 60 -3.20 1.04 12.88
C LEU A 60 -1.94 1.91 12.76
N PRO A 61 -1.29 2.28 13.88
CA PRO A 61 -0.07 3.08 13.83
C PRO A 61 1.02 2.43 12.98
N GLY A 62 1.51 3.18 11.98
CA GLY A 62 2.61 2.78 11.10
C GLY A 62 2.25 1.84 9.95
N ALA A 63 0.99 1.38 9.80
CA ALA A 63 0.65 0.37 8.78
C ALA A 63 0.61 0.94 7.37
N GLY A 64 0.12 2.17 7.24
CA GLY A 64 0.06 2.87 5.97
C GLY A 64 -0.76 2.19 4.88
N ALA A 65 -0.66 2.76 3.68
CA ALA A 65 -1.53 2.41 2.57
C ALA A 65 -1.06 1.16 1.80
N THR A 66 0.25 0.89 1.79
CA THR A 66 0.82 -0.29 1.13
C THR A 66 0.36 -1.60 1.78
N ILE A 67 0.35 -1.69 3.11
CA ILE A 67 -0.14 -2.88 3.82
C ILE A 67 -1.64 -3.06 3.58
N ALA A 68 -2.41 -1.97 3.61
CA ALA A 68 -3.83 -1.99 3.31
C ALA A 68 -4.11 -2.56 1.91
N ALA A 69 -3.37 -2.10 0.90
CA ALA A 69 -3.48 -2.58 -0.47
C ALA A 69 -3.16 -4.06 -0.59
N PHE A 70 -2.04 -4.53 -0.03
CA PHE A 70 -1.66 -5.95 -0.07
C PHE A 70 -2.64 -6.85 0.68
N LEU A 71 -3.11 -6.42 1.86
CA LEU A 71 -4.08 -7.17 2.63
C LEU A 71 -5.39 -7.28 1.85
N ALA A 72 -5.88 -6.18 1.28
CA ALA A 72 -7.08 -6.18 0.45
C ALA A 72 -6.89 -7.09 -0.77
N TYR A 73 -5.78 -6.98 -1.50
CA TYR A 73 -5.44 -7.86 -2.62
C TYR A 73 -5.48 -9.34 -2.23
N GLY A 74 -4.80 -9.70 -1.14
CA GLY A 74 -4.72 -11.07 -0.65
C GLY A 74 -6.08 -11.62 -0.19
N THR A 75 -6.90 -10.80 0.47
CA THR A 75 -8.26 -11.19 0.84
C THR A 75 -9.15 -11.39 -0.38
N THR A 76 -9.03 -10.53 -1.40
CA THR A 76 -9.77 -10.65 -2.65
C THR A 76 -9.33 -11.89 -3.43
N ALA A 77 -8.04 -12.17 -3.52
CA ALA A 77 -7.52 -13.38 -4.15
C ALA A 77 -8.07 -14.64 -3.48
N ARG A 78 -8.12 -14.67 -2.14
CA ARG A 78 -8.64 -15.81 -1.34
C ARG A 78 -10.13 -16.06 -1.52
N LEU A 79 -10.90 -14.99 -1.70
CA LEU A 79 -12.36 -15.03 -1.79
C LEU A 79 -12.85 -15.03 -3.25
N SER A 80 -11.97 -14.84 -4.22
CA SER A 80 -12.35 -14.81 -5.63
C SER A 80 -12.77 -16.19 -6.11
N LYS A 81 -13.73 -16.19 -7.04
CA LYS A 81 -14.15 -17.37 -7.78
C LYS A 81 -13.13 -17.78 -8.86
N ASN A 82 -12.26 -16.86 -9.26
CA ASN A 82 -11.27 -17.01 -10.34
C ASN A 82 -9.85 -16.64 -9.84
N PRO A 83 -9.28 -17.42 -8.90
CA PRO A 83 -7.95 -17.13 -8.33
C PRO A 83 -6.82 -17.14 -9.38
N GLU A 84 -6.98 -17.84 -10.50
CA GLU A 84 -6.00 -17.96 -11.59
C GLU A 84 -5.71 -16.65 -12.35
N LYS A 85 -6.55 -15.62 -12.16
CA LYS A 85 -6.37 -14.29 -12.78
C LYS A 85 -5.45 -13.38 -11.96
N PHE A 86 -5.23 -13.69 -10.68
CA PHE A 86 -4.37 -12.90 -9.82
C PHE A 86 -2.90 -13.09 -10.24
N GLY A 87 -2.10 -12.02 -10.16
CA GLY A 87 -0.77 -11.94 -10.78
C GLY A 87 -0.76 -11.61 -12.28
N LYS A 88 -1.88 -11.78 -13.00
CA LYS A 88 -2.02 -11.50 -14.44
C LYS A 88 -2.84 -10.25 -14.77
N GLY A 89 -2.93 -9.31 -13.81
CA GLY A 89 -3.71 -8.08 -13.98
C GLY A 89 -5.23 -8.23 -13.72
N ALA A 90 -5.65 -9.10 -12.80
CA ALA A 90 -7.05 -9.20 -12.40
C ALA A 90 -7.64 -7.85 -11.93
N ILE A 91 -8.73 -7.42 -12.57
CA ILE A 91 -9.47 -6.19 -12.21
C ILE A 91 -9.92 -6.22 -10.75
N ASP A 92 -10.39 -7.38 -10.25
CA ASP A 92 -10.80 -7.58 -8.86
C ASP A 92 -9.69 -7.18 -7.88
N GLY A 93 -8.46 -7.61 -8.17
CA GLY A 93 -7.28 -7.32 -7.35
C GLY A 93 -6.87 -5.86 -7.42
N LEU A 94 -6.89 -5.27 -8.62
CA LEU A 94 -6.58 -3.84 -8.83
C LEU A 94 -7.57 -2.95 -8.07
N MET A 95 -8.87 -3.16 -8.30
CA MET A 95 -9.94 -2.39 -7.62
C MET A 95 -9.83 -2.52 -6.11
N SER A 96 -9.60 -3.72 -5.59
CA SER A 96 -9.50 -3.93 -4.14
C SER A 96 -8.29 -3.21 -3.54
N SER A 97 -7.14 -3.29 -4.21
CA SER A 97 -5.89 -2.67 -3.74
C SER A 97 -6.01 -1.16 -3.73
N GLU A 98 -6.51 -0.56 -4.82
CA GLU A 98 -6.64 0.90 -4.94
C GLU A 98 -7.73 1.46 -4.02
N CYS A 99 -8.85 0.76 -3.85
CA CYS A 99 -9.88 1.16 -2.89
C CYS A 99 -9.35 1.14 -1.44
N ALA A 100 -8.58 0.11 -1.07
CA ALA A 100 -7.98 0.02 0.26
C ALA A 100 -6.87 1.05 0.49
N ASN A 101 -6.03 1.27 -0.54
CA ASN A 101 -4.99 2.29 -0.56
C ASN A 101 -5.60 3.68 -0.28
N ASN A 102 -6.62 4.07 -1.05
CA ASN A 102 -7.24 5.39 -0.89
C ASN A 102 -7.95 5.53 0.47
N ALA A 103 -8.65 4.50 0.93
CA ALA A 103 -9.35 4.51 2.22
C ALA A 103 -8.40 4.54 3.44
N SER A 104 -7.19 3.99 3.32
CA SER A 104 -6.18 4.00 4.39
C SER A 104 -5.80 5.43 4.82
N THR A 105 -5.81 6.38 3.90
CA THR A 105 -5.58 7.80 4.20
C THR A 105 -6.59 8.33 5.22
N GLY A 106 -7.87 7.97 5.08
CA GLY A 106 -8.92 8.34 6.04
C GLY A 106 -8.66 7.79 7.43
N GLY A 107 -8.35 6.49 7.53
CA GLY A 107 -8.01 5.83 8.80
C GLY A 107 -6.78 6.44 9.47
N SER A 108 -5.73 6.72 8.69
CA SER A 108 -4.49 7.31 9.18
C SER A 108 -4.73 8.72 9.74
N MET A 109 -5.57 9.51 9.08
CA MET A 109 -5.96 10.85 9.53
C MET A 109 -6.81 10.79 10.81
N THR A 110 -7.68 9.80 10.96
CA THR A 110 -8.43 9.60 12.20
C THR A 110 -7.49 9.40 13.39
N ILE A 111 -6.46 8.57 13.27
CA ILE A 111 -5.47 8.34 14.35
C ILE A 111 -4.62 9.58 14.62
N LEU A 112 -4.18 10.26 13.57
CA LEU A 112 -3.44 11.51 13.70
C LEU A 112 -4.24 12.55 14.50
N LEU A 113 -5.48 12.78 14.11
CA LEU A 113 -6.30 13.84 14.71
C LEU A 113 -6.88 13.46 16.07
N SER A 114 -7.15 12.18 16.31
CA SER A 114 -7.73 11.71 17.58
C SER A 114 -6.69 11.37 18.64
N LEU A 115 -5.53 10.82 18.28
CA LEU A 115 -4.52 10.37 19.24
C LEU A 115 -3.19 11.12 19.12
N GLY A 116 -3.00 11.95 18.09
CA GLY A 116 -1.72 12.63 17.84
C GLY A 116 -0.61 11.67 17.39
N LEU A 117 -0.98 10.46 16.94
CA LEU A 117 -0.04 9.41 16.54
C LEU A 117 -0.01 9.24 15.01
N PRO A 118 1.12 8.84 14.43
CA PRO A 118 1.19 8.59 12.99
C PRO A 118 0.54 7.24 12.63
N GLY A 119 -0.44 7.26 11.74
CA GLY A 119 -1.02 6.05 11.10
C GLY A 119 -0.18 5.54 9.92
N SER A 120 0.59 6.43 9.30
CA SER A 120 1.46 6.19 8.16
C SER A 120 2.67 7.14 8.16
N ASN A 121 3.67 6.85 7.33
CA ASN A 121 4.82 7.76 7.13
C ASN A 121 4.39 9.16 6.67
N THR A 122 3.35 9.24 5.82
CA THR A 122 2.81 10.54 5.37
C THR A 122 2.17 11.33 6.52
N THR A 123 1.42 10.66 7.42
CA THR A 123 0.88 11.34 8.61
C THR A 123 1.96 11.71 9.63
N ALA A 124 3.09 11.00 9.69
CA ALA A 124 4.23 11.40 10.51
C ALA A 124 4.83 12.74 10.04
N MET A 125 4.95 12.92 8.72
CA MET A 125 5.32 14.23 8.16
C MET A 125 4.28 15.30 8.48
N MET A 126 2.98 14.96 8.48
CA MET A 126 1.94 15.90 8.91
C MET A 126 2.03 16.28 10.38
N ILE A 127 2.43 15.39 11.28
CA ILE A 127 2.72 15.74 12.69
C ILE A 127 3.80 16.82 12.72
N ALA A 128 4.90 16.63 12.00
CA ALA A 128 5.97 17.61 11.93
C ALA A 128 5.45 18.96 11.37
N ALA A 129 4.63 18.94 10.32
CA ALA A 129 4.04 20.15 9.76
C ALA A 129 3.12 20.88 10.77
N PHE A 130 2.27 20.15 11.49
CA PHE A 130 1.44 20.75 12.55
C PHE A 130 2.31 21.37 13.64
N MET A 131 3.35 20.67 14.09
CA MET A 131 4.27 21.17 15.11
C MET A 131 5.02 22.43 14.65
N ILE A 132 5.44 22.51 13.38
CA ILE A 132 6.05 23.72 12.79
C ILE A 132 5.08 24.91 12.86
N HIS A 133 3.78 24.66 12.65
CA HIS A 133 2.74 25.68 12.77
C HIS A 133 2.23 25.90 14.21
N GLY A 134 2.92 25.35 15.22
CA GLY A 134 2.56 25.50 16.63
C GLY A 134 1.26 24.78 17.01
N MET A 135 0.84 23.80 16.22
CA MET A 135 -0.36 22.99 16.45
C MET A 135 0.04 21.60 16.94
N GLN A 136 -0.53 21.17 18.05
CA GLN A 136 -0.34 19.81 18.55
C GLN A 136 -1.52 18.93 18.11
N PRO A 137 -1.32 17.93 17.23
CA PRO A 137 -2.39 17.01 16.83
C PRO A 137 -2.83 16.14 18.02
N GLY A 138 -4.12 15.79 18.06
CA GLY A 138 -4.74 15.01 19.14
C GLY A 138 -6.11 15.55 19.58
N PRO A 139 -6.70 14.99 20.65
CA PRO A 139 -8.06 15.33 21.07
C PRO A 139 -8.24 16.82 21.39
N LEU A 140 -7.19 17.46 21.89
CA LEU A 140 -7.22 18.88 22.24
C LEU A 140 -7.36 19.78 21.00
N LEU A 141 -6.82 19.37 19.85
CA LEU A 141 -6.94 20.13 18.61
C LEU A 141 -8.42 20.23 18.17
N MET A 142 -9.21 19.17 18.42
CA MET A 142 -10.65 19.12 18.15
C MET A 142 -11.44 20.16 18.92
N THR A 143 -11.00 20.50 20.14
CA THR A 143 -11.68 21.48 20.98
C THR A 143 -11.13 22.88 20.81
N THR A 144 -9.82 23.04 20.63
CA THR A 144 -9.17 24.35 20.51
C THR A 144 -9.20 24.94 19.10
N ARG A 145 -9.18 24.12 18.05
CA ARG A 145 -9.21 24.57 16.65
C ARG A 145 -10.14 23.72 15.78
N PRO A 146 -11.46 23.72 16.07
CA PRO A 146 -12.44 22.96 15.31
C PRO A 146 -12.51 23.40 13.84
N ASP A 147 -12.28 24.68 13.56
CA ASP A 147 -12.21 25.28 12.24
C ASP A 147 -11.19 24.57 11.33
N ILE A 148 -9.99 24.29 11.85
CA ILE A 148 -8.93 23.61 11.11
C ILE A 148 -9.32 22.16 10.81
N ILE A 149 -9.93 21.47 11.76
CA ILE A 149 -10.30 20.05 11.59
C ILE A 149 -11.45 19.88 10.61
N TYR A 150 -12.51 20.66 10.73
CA TYR A 150 -13.59 20.64 9.75
C TYR A 150 -13.08 21.08 8.38
N GLY A 151 -12.17 22.06 8.33
CA GLY A 151 -11.45 22.44 7.11
C GLY A 151 -10.70 21.28 6.48
N ILE A 152 -9.99 20.47 7.27
CA ILE A 152 -9.29 19.27 6.80
C ILE A 152 -10.29 18.23 6.27
N PHE A 153 -11.39 17.96 6.96
CA PHE A 153 -12.39 17.01 6.48
C PHE A 153 -13.04 17.44 5.17
N VAL A 154 -13.40 18.73 5.05
CA VAL A 154 -13.92 19.30 3.81
C VAL A 154 -12.86 19.25 2.71
N ALA A 155 -11.61 19.62 3.00
CA ALA A 155 -10.52 19.56 2.06
C ALA A 155 -10.24 18.13 1.59
N MET A 156 -10.30 17.13 2.47
CA MET A 156 -10.15 15.71 2.12
C MET A 156 -11.29 15.24 1.21
N LEU A 157 -12.53 15.61 1.50
CA LEU A 157 -13.69 15.28 0.67
C LEU A 157 -13.57 15.92 -0.72
N LEU A 158 -13.28 17.22 -0.76
CA LEU A 158 -13.08 17.97 -2.00
C LEU A 158 -11.88 17.43 -2.80
N SER A 159 -10.79 17.07 -2.13
CA SER A 159 -9.61 16.48 -2.78
C SER A 159 -9.94 15.14 -3.44
N ASN A 160 -10.73 14.29 -2.79
CA ASN A 160 -11.19 13.03 -3.40
C ASN A 160 -12.11 13.28 -4.60
N LEU A 161 -13.02 14.24 -4.50
CA LEU A 161 -13.90 14.61 -5.62
C LEU A 161 -13.09 15.19 -6.79
N PHE A 162 -12.12 16.05 -6.49
CA PHE A 162 -11.23 16.63 -7.48
C PHE A 162 -10.36 15.56 -8.13
N LEU A 163 -9.81 14.62 -7.35
CA LEU A 163 -9.03 13.49 -7.86
C LEU A 163 -9.89 12.58 -8.75
N LEU A 164 -11.15 12.33 -8.40
CA LEU A 164 -12.10 11.59 -9.23
C LEU A 164 -12.32 12.29 -10.58
N VAL A 165 -12.62 13.59 -10.56
CA VAL A 165 -12.84 14.39 -11.77
C VAL A 165 -11.57 14.43 -12.61
N LEU A 166 -10.43 14.80 -12.05
CA LEU A 166 -9.16 14.85 -12.78
C LEU A 166 -8.79 13.50 -13.38
N THR A 167 -8.97 12.41 -12.64
CA THR A 167 -8.64 11.07 -13.14
C THR A 167 -9.57 10.68 -14.29
N ALA A 168 -10.87 10.95 -14.17
CA ALA A 168 -11.85 10.65 -15.21
C ALA A 168 -11.64 11.48 -16.49
N PHE A 169 -11.28 12.77 -16.35
CA PHE A 169 -11.18 13.68 -17.50
C PHE A 169 -9.80 13.70 -18.17
N VAL A 170 -8.74 13.70 -17.37
CA VAL A 170 -7.35 13.92 -17.84
C VAL A 170 -6.50 12.68 -17.57
N GLY A 171 -6.66 12.07 -16.40
CA GLY A 171 -5.83 10.94 -15.95
C GLY A 171 -5.85 9.77 -16.94
N ILE A 172 -7.03 9.27 -17.30
CA ILE A 172 -7.17 8.13 -18.23
C ILE A 172 -6.42 8.40 -19.54
N ARG A 173 -6.57 9.60 -20.13
CA ARG A 173 -5.90 9.97 -21.38
C ARG A 173 -4.38 10.01 -21.22
N MET A 174 -3.89 10.65 -20.16
CA MET A 174 -2.46 10.72 -19.89
C MET A 174 -1.87 9.33 -19.68
N PHE A 175 -2.51 8.46 -18.89
CA PHE A 175 -2.02 7.09 -18.67
C PHE A 175 -2.01 6.26 -19.95
N LEU A 176 -2.98 6.44 -20.85
CA LEU A 176 -3.01 5.75 -22.13
C LEU A 176 -1.93 6.24 -23.10
N GLU A 177 -1.65 7.54 -23.13
CA GLU A 177 -0.52 8.09 -23.87
C GLU A 177 0.81 7.61 -23.29
N LEU A 178 0.92 7.57 -21.95
CA LEU A 178 2.08 7.04 -21.26
C LEU A 178 2.34 5.59 -21.70
N ASN A 179 1.30 4.74 -21.73
CA ASN A 179 1.40 3.34 -22.17
C ASN A 179 1.87 3.16 -23.62
N ARG A 180 1.93 4.22 -24.45
CA ARG A 180 2.51 4.15 -25.80
C ARG A 180 4.03 4.30 -25.82
N LEU A 181 4.62 4.80 -24.74
CA LEU A 181 6.07 4.94 -24.65
C LEU A 181 6.71 3.55 -24.58
N PRO A 182 7.85 3.34 -25.27
CA PRO A 182 8.59 2.09 -25.14
C PRO A 182 8.97 1.87 -23.68
N TYR A 183 8.88 0.63 -23.22
CA TYR A 183 9.16 0.25 -21.84
C TYR A 183 10.58 0.62 -21.39
N SER A 184 11.53 0.76 -22.34
CA SER A 184 12.87 1.30 -22.08
C SER A 184 12.86 2.71 -21.49
N ILE A 185 11.96 3.58 -21.94
CA ILE A 185 11.85 4.94 -21.41
C ILE A 185 11.25 4.89 -20.00
N PHE A 186 10.22 4.07 -19.80
CA PHE A 186 9.62 3.87 -18.49
C PHE A 186 10.62 3.38 -17.45
N SER A 187 11.33 2.30 -17.75
CA SER A 187 12.33 1.72 -16.84
C SER A 187 13.44 2.72 -16.51
N ALA A 188 13.92 3.50 -17.48
CA ALA A 188 14.89 4.57 -17.24
C ALA A 188 14.36 5.66 -16.32
N VAL A 189 13.14 6.15 -16.56
CA VAL A 189 12.50 7.18 -15.71
C VAL A 189 12.26 6.65 -14.30
N ILE A 190 11.75 5.43 -14.17
CA ILE A 190 11.53 4.77 -12.87
C ILE A 190 12.86 4.62 -12.13
N MET A 191 13.95 4.21 -12.81
CA MET A 191 15.27 4.10 -12.20
C MET A 191 15.76 5.45 -11.67
N ILE A 192 15.63 6.53 -12.46
CA ILE A 192 15.99 7.88 -12.02
C ILE A 192 15.17 8.29 -10.79
N LEU A 193 13.86 8.07 -10.80
CA LEU A 193 12.99 8.37 -9.66
C LEU A 193 13.34 7.52 -8.42
N CYS A 194 13.73 6.26 -8.60
CA CYS A 194 14.17 5.40 -7.52
C CYS A 194 15.47 5.92 -6.89
N VAL A 195 16.45 6.32 -7.70
CA VAL A 195 17.71 6.92 -7.22
C VAL A 195 17.46 8.23 -6.49
N VAL A 196 16.66 9.13 -7.08
CA VAL A 196 16.31 10.41 -6.46
C VAL A 196 15.52 10.20 -5.16
N GLY A 197 14.59 9.26 -5.13
CA GLY A 197 13.79 8.94 -3.94
C GLY A 197 14.62 8.30 -2.82
N ALA A 198 15.52 7.38 -3.16
CA ALA A 198 16.43 6.77 -2.20
C ALA A 198 17.42 7.80 -1.63
N PHE A 199 17.98 8.66 -2.49
CA PHE A 199 18.90 9.71 -2.05
C PHE A 199 18.18 10.80 -1.23
N GLY A 200 17.02 11.28 -1.70
CA GLY A 200 16.41 12.51 -1.25
C GLY A 200 15.78 12.46 0.14
N LEU A 201 15.53 11.27 0.69
CA LEU A 201 14.92 11.13 2.02
C LEU A 201 15.92 11.42 3.16
N ALA A 202 17.14 10.91 3.06
CA ALA A 202 18.16 11.04 4.09
C ALA A 202 19.43 11.77 3.62
N ASN A 203 19.47 12.17 2.33
CA ASN A 203 20.68 12.69 1.68
C ASN A 203 21.90 11.77 1.87
N SER A 204 21.65 10.45 1.85
CA SER A 204 22.61 9.40 2.19
C SER A 204 22.98 8.58 0.96
N THR A 205 24.28 8.44 0.70
CA THR A 205 24.79 7.55 -0.36
C THR A 205 24.67 6.08 0.04
N ASP A 206 24.66 5.76 1.33
CA ASP A 206 24.52 4.39 1.83
C ASP A 206 23.17 3.78 1.43
N ASP A 207 22.11 4.60 1.42
CA ASP A 207 20.77 4.17 1.01
C ASP A 207 20.72 3.80 -0.49
N LEU A 208 21.55 4.41 -1.34
CA LEU A 208 21.67 4.00 -2.74
C LEU A 208 22.34 2.63 -2.87
N TYR A 209 23.43 2.41 -2.13
CA TYR A 209 24.10 1.11 -2.16
C TYR A 209 23.14 0.01 -1.70
N LEU A 210 22.40 0.23 -0.62
CA LEU A 210 21.37 -0.69 -0.16
C LEU A 210 20.29 -0.90 -1.21
N MET A 211 19.82 0.16 -1.88
CA MET A 211 18.83 0.06 -2.95
C MET A 211 19.31 -0.87 -4.07
N PHE A 212 20.55 -0.70 -4.56
CA PHE A 212 21.09 -1.55 -5.62
C PHE A 212 21.36 -2.98 -5.16
N VAL A 213 21.91 -3.17 -3.96
CA VAL A 213 22.13 -4.51 -3.37
C VAL A 213 20.81 -5.27 -3.28
N PHE A 214 19.77 -4.65 -2.70
CA PHE A 214 18.45 -5.27 -2.62
C PHE A 214 17.77 -5.39 -3.98
N GLY A 215 18.12 -4.57 -4.97
CA GLY A 215 17.72 -4.76 -6.37
C GLY A 215 18.28 -6.05 -6.98
N VAL A 216 19.56 -6.34 -6.75
CA VAL A 216 20.17 -7.61 -7.17
C VAL A 216 19.55 -8.79 -6.42
N VAL A 217 19.32 -8.67 -5.11
CA VAL A 217 18.66 -9.72 -4.32
C VAL A 217 17.25 -10.00 -4.87
N GLY A 218 16.45 -8.95 -5.13
CA GLY A 218 15.11 -9.11 -5.71
C GLY A 218 15.16 -9.76 -7.10
N TYR A 219 16.13 -9.39 -7.94
CA TYR A 219 16.34 -9.99 -9.25
C TYR A 219 16.64 -11.50 -9.14
N VAL A 220 17.53 -11.89 -8.23
CA VAL A 220 17.84 -13.30 -7.96
C VAL A 220 16.61 -14.06 -7.46
N MET A 221 15.83 -13.47 -6.54
CA MET A 221 14.61 -14.08 -6.02
C MET A 221 13.63 -14.40 -7.15
N MET A 222 13.36 -13.45 -8.03
CA MET A 222 12.44 -13.65 -9.15
C MET A 222 12.96 -14.68 -10.15
N LYS A 223 14.28 -14.73 -10.39
CA LYS A 223 14.90 -15.74 -11.25
C LYS A 223 14.74 -17.18 -10.72
N PHE A 224 14.59 -17.34 -9.41
CA PHE A 224 14.34 -18.61 -8.75
C PHE A 224 12.85 -18.85 -8.44
N ASP A 225 11.93 -18.08 -9.04
CA ASP A 225 10.49 -18.13 -8.77
C ASP A 225 10.14 -17.92 -7.27
N ILE A 226 11.03 -17.28 -6.52
CA ILE A 226 10.80 -16.93 -5.13
C ILE A 226 9.92 -15.68 -5.09
N PRO A 227 8.73 -15.74 -4.47
CA PRO A 227 7.80 -14.63 -4.51
C PRO A 227 8.36 -13.45 -3.70
N VAL A 228 8.59 -12.33 -4.39
CA VAL A 228 9.10 -11.08 -3.82
C VAL A 228 8.08 -10.41 -2.90
N ALA A 229 6.80 -10.45 -3.25
CA ALA A 229 5.73 -9.79 -2.48
C ALA A 229 5.67 -10.22 -1.00
N PRO A 230 5.72 -11.51 -0.62
CA PRO A 230 5.86 -11.95 0.76
C PRO A 230 7.10 -11.41 1.48
N ALA A 231 8.25 -11.31 0.81
CA ALA A 231 9.47 -10.79 1.42
C ALA A 231 9.36 -9.29 1.71
N ILE A 232 8.75 -8.52 0.80
CA ILE A 232 8.44 -7.11 1.03
C ILE A 232 7.49 -6.94 2.20
N LEU A 233 6.43 -7.76 2.25
CA LEU A 233 5.50 -7.77 3.37
C LEU A 233 6.21 -8.09 4.69
N ALA A 234 7.07 -9.10 4.72
CA ALA A 234 7.86 -9.43 5.91
C ALA A 234 8.77 -8.27 6.35
N LEU A 235 9.41 -7.59 5.40
CA LEU A 235 10.29 -6.45 5.70
C LEU A 235 9.52 -5.27 6.32
N VAL A 236 8.34 -4.94 5.79
CA VAL A 236 7.51 -3.85 6.33
C VAL A 236 6.89 -4.25 7.67
N LEU A 237 6.24 -5.41 7.73
CA LEU A 237 5.58 -5.87 8.95
C LEU A 237 6.57 -6.16 10.06
N GLY A 238 7.80 -6.59 9.74
CA GLY A 238 8.86 -6.87 10.70
C GLY A 238 9.30 -5.60 11.45
N ASP A 239 9.59 -4.52 10.71
CA ASP A 239 9.95 -3.24 11.32
C ASP A 239 8.82 -2.71 12.22
N MET A 240 7.59 -2.79 11.73
CA MET A 240 6.41 -2.42 12.52
C MET A 240 6.23 -3.28 13.78
N ALA A 241 6.43 -4.59 13.66
CA ALA A 241 6.28 -5.52 14.77
C ALA A 241 7.34 -5.24 15.85
N GLU A 242 8.59 -5.02 15.46
CA GLU A 242 9.68 -4.66 16.36
C GLU A 242 9.39 -3.33 17.06
N LEU A 243 8.94 -2.33 16.32
CA LEU A 243 8.64 -1.01 16.86
C LEU A 243 7.44 -1.03 17.82
N ALA A 244 6.41 -1.82 17.51
CA ALA A 244 5.27 -2.04 18.41
C ALA A 244 5.65 -2.85 19.66
N LEU A 245 6.49 -3.87 19.51
CA LEU A 245 7.02 -4.67 20.62
C LEU A 245 7.84 -3.78 21.56
N ARG A 246 8.78 -3.00 21.02
CA ARG A 246 9.62 -2.08 21.77
C ARG A 246 8.78 -1.05 22.52
N ARG A 247 7.79 -0.44 21.87
CA ARG A 247 6.85 0.50 22.53
C ARG A 247 6.09 -0.18 23.67
N SER A 248 5.62 -1.40 23.47
CA SER A 248 4.88 -2.14 24.49
C SER A 248 5.76 -2.48 25.70
N LEU A 249 6.99 -2.94 25.46
CA LEU A 249 7.96 -3.22 26.52
C LEU A 249 8.40 -1.97 27.27
N LEU A 250 8.54 -0.84 26.58
CA LEU A 250 8.82 0.44 27.24
C LEU A 250 7.68 0.87 28.17
N LEU A 251 6.42 0.65 27.77
CA LEU A 251 5.25 0.92 28.61
C LEU A 251 5.14 -0.02 29.82
N SER A 252 5.67 -1.25 29.72
CA SER A 252 5.71 -2.21 30.82
C SER A 252 7.00 -2.20 31.63
N MET A 253 7.89 -1.22 31.41
CA MET A 253 9.20 -1.14 32.07
C MET A 253 10.05 -2.41 31.86
N GLY A 254 9.91 -3.05 30.70
CA GLY A 254 10.66 -4.24 30.30
C GLY A 254 9.97 -5.57 30.64
N ASP A 255 8.79 -5.57 31.26
CA ASP A 255 8.06 -6.80 31.57
C ASP A 255 7.31 -7.34 30.33
N PRO A 256 7.69 -8.51 29.78
CA PRO A 256 7.04 -9.09 28.61
C PRO A 256 5.63 -9.61 28.89
N THR A 257 5.21 -9.73 30.15
CA THR A 257 3.87 -10.21 30.51
C THR A 257 2.77 -9.32 29.94
N ILE A 258 3.04 -8.04 29.67
CA ILE A 258 2.08 -7.08 29.07
C ILE A 258 1.46 -7.57 27.76
N LEU A 259 2.17 -8.42 27.00
CA LEU A 259 1.69 -9.02 25.76
C LEU A 259 0.52 -9.99 25.99
N ILE A 260 0.45 -10.60 27.18
CA ILE A 260 -0.55 -11.60 27.56
C ILE A 260 -1.48 -11.05 28.65
N SER A 261 -1.13 -9.98 29.37
CA SER A 261 -1.97 -9.41 30.43
C SER A 261 -3.26 -8.74 29.93
N ARG A 262 -3.32 -8.33 28.66
CA ARG A 262 -4.44 -7.57 28.09
C ARG A 262 -5.41 -8.51 27.33
N PRO A 263 -6.72 -8.49 27.60
CA PRO A 263 -7.70 -9.36 26.95
C PRO A 263 -7.68 -9.25 25.42
N ILE A 264 -7.51 -8.04 24.88
CA ILE A 264 -7.45 -7.80 23.43
C ILE A 264 -6.20 -8.43 22.83
N SER A 265 -5.04 -8.31 23.50
CA SER A 265 -3.80 -8.91 23.04
C SER A 265 -3.89 -10.44 23.00
N ILE A 266 -4.51 -11.07 24.00
CA ILE A 266 -4.77 -12.52 24.00
C ILE A 266 -5.62 -12.93 22.80
N ILE A 267 -6.74 -12.22 22.55
CA ILE A 267 -7.64 -12.53 21.43
C ILE A 267 -6.90 -12.43 20.09
N LEU A 268 -6.09 -11.39 19.91
CA LEU A 268 -5.30 -11.19 18.69
C LEU A 268 -4.20 -12.23 18.53
N LEU A 269 -3.48 -12.58 19.60
CA LEU A 269 -2.45 -13.61 19.60
C LEU A 269 -3.05 -14.99 19.28
N LEU A 270 -4.18 -15.35 19.90
CA LEU A 270 -4.91 -16.56 19.58
C LEU A 270 -5.36 -16.56 18.11
N GLY A 271 -5.90 -15.44 17.61
CA GLY A 271 -6.26 -15.28 16.21
C GLY A 271 -5.08 -15.48 15.26
N ALA A 272 -3.90 -14.94 15.61
CA ALA A 272 -2.67 -15.12 14.85
C ALA A 272 -2.22 -16.59 14.82
N VAL A 273 -2.21 -17.26 15.98
CA VAL A 273 -1.88 -18.70 16.07
C VAL A 273 -2.85 -19.53 15.25
N ILE A 274 -4.15 -19.28 15.36
CA ILE A 274 -5.17 -19.96 14.55
C ILE A 274 -4.94 -19.71 13.06
N SER A 275 -4.62 -18.48 12.66
CA SER A 275 -4.33 -18.13 11.25
C SER A 275 -3.12 -18.87 10.68
N ILE A 276 -2.13 -19.21 11.50
CA ILE A 276 -0.95 -20.00 11.09
C ILE A 276 -1.27 -21.50 11.06
N VAL A 277 -2.01 -21.99 12.06
CA VAL A 277 -2.32 -23.42 12.21
C VAL A 277 -3.42 -23.87 11.26
N TYR A 278 -4.40 -23.03 10.97
CA TYR A 278 -5.56 -23.37 10.13
C TYR A 278 -5.19 -23.77 8.68
N PRO A 279 -4.29 -23.05 7.97
CA PRO A 279 -3.82 -23.45 6.64
C PRO A 279 -3.03 -24.77 6.62
N LEU A 280 -2.37 -25.13 7.73
CA LEU A 280 -1.64 -26.40 7.86
C LEU A 280 -2.60 -27.60 7.92
N ILE A 281 -3.80 -27.39 8.48
CA ILE A 281 -4.85 -28.43 8.59
C ILE A 281 -5.73 -28.46 7.32
N LYS A 282 -5.99 -27.30 6.71
CA LYS A 282 -6.84 -27.18 5.52
C LYS A 282 -6.17 -26.28 4.47
N LYS A 283 -5.53 -26.91 3.49
CA LYS A 283 -4.86 -26.20 2.38
C LYS A 283 -5.84 -25.23 1.70
N PRO A 284 -5.58 -23.92 1.70
CA PRO A 284 -6.42 -22.96 0.99
C PRO A 284 -6.36 -23.19 -0.52
N LYS A 285 -7.48 -23.01 -1.22
CA LYS A 285 -7.65 -23.28 -2.66
C LYS A 285 -6.61 -22.61 -3.57
N ILE A 286 -5.98 -21.51 -3.13
CA ILE A 286 -4.92 -20.80 -3.88
C ILE A 286 -3.64 -21.64 -4.04
N LEU A 287 -3.33 -22.53 -3.08
CA LEU A 287 -2.12 -23.37 -3.13
C LEU A 287 -2.34 -24.70 -3.87
N GLN A 288 -3.50 -24.91 -4.49
CA GLN A 288 -3.79 -26.11 -5.29
C GLN A 288 -3.50 -25.92 -6.78
N GLY A 289 -3.08 -24.72 -7.20
CA GLY A 289 -2.77 -24.38 -8.60
C GLY A 289 -1.42 -23.71 -8.80
N ALA A 290 -0.50 -23.83 -7.84
CA ALA A 290 0.91 -23.50 -8.00
C ALA A 290 1.69 -24.81 -8.17
#